data_AF-A0A6I3LSN1-F1
#
_entry.id   AF-A0A6I3LSN1-F1
#
_cell.length_a   1.000
_cell.length_b   1.000
_cell.length_c   1.000
_cell.angle_alpha   90.00
_cell.angle_beta   90.00
_cell.angle_gamma   90.00
#
_symmetry.space_group_name_H-M   'P 1'
#
loop_
_entity.id
_entity.type
_entity.pdbx_description
1 polymer ?
#
loop_
_entity_poly.entity_id
_entity_poly.type
_entity_poly.pdbx_seq_one_letter_code
_entity_poly.pdbx_strand_id
1 'polypeptide(L)'
;MIINLADTEMMLSFAEEMAHNGHRFVAFNTDEVIDTYTIEFFRKSMDAQEYCLVMTNDADYFQSLPVESLIYDLRAILESGIDTTQNEAFELYGFAQLFRERKEFLENNLNLDTMNEKNLEYLKDQLKYTGFGETFDAELKQNMMKGDKDFKIMHTGIINNGLPNKDTLTVELNFKKSEQSDMYFFNSYHVNLQKEEKKPGLEQTFYINKDSASITMKEAYNLMEGRSVNKDLKTKEGESYNCWLKMNFKESESGNFKLNQYHQNYGYDLEASLSKHSIKELNTPQYKEDLLNSLKKGNLQSVTFVAGGAESKMYVEANPQFKTVNVYDTNLQRINNRESKEEKKAESEKESVSKDQKQNPDSDEGDPGRKDNKVKKRKTPTL
;
A
#
# COMPACT_ATOMS: atom_id res chain seq x y z
N MET A 1 42.34 -18.57 -3.79
CA MET A 1 43.49 -19.28 -3.18
C MET A 1 42.94 -20.58 -2.69
N ILE A 2 43.35 -21.67 -3.32
CA ILE A 2 42.96 -23.00 -2.91
C ILE A 2 44.00 -23.48 -1.90
N ILE A 3 43.59 -24.04 -0.77
CA ILE A 3 44.48 -24.69 0.21
C ILE A 3 44.03 -26.12 0.46
N ASN A 4 44.88 -26.94 1.07
CA ASN A 4 44.44 -28.21 1.65
C ASN A 4 43.96 -27.95 3.09
N LEU A 5 42.76 -28.44 3.46
CA LEU A 5 42.22 -28.25 4.81
C LEU A 5 43.15 -28.79 5.91
N ALA A 6 43.83 -29.92 5.66
CA ALA A 6 44.81 -30.52 6.56
C ALA A 6 45.98 -29.60 6.94
N ASP A 7 46.30 -28.62 6.09
CA ASP A 7 47.46 -27.74 6.25
C ASP A 7 47.09 -26.38 6.89
N THR A 8 45.81 -26.15 7.22
CA THR A 8 45.27 -24.86 7.72
C THR A 8 46.05 -24.30 8.92
N GLU A 9 46.31 -25.11 9.96
CA GLU A 9 47.04 -24.66 11.17
C GLU A 9 48.51 -24.34 10.87
N MET A 10 49.14 -25.11 9.98
CA MET A 10 50.53 -24.92 9.58
C MET A 10 50.69 -23.65 8.74
N MET A 11 49.80 -23.45 7.76
CA MET A 11 49.73 -22.23 6.95
C MET A 11 49.46 -21.00 7.80
N LEU A 12 48.56 -21.09 8.79
CA LEU A 12 48.29 -19.96 9.70
C LEU A 12 49.53 -19.58 10.49
N SER A 13 50.19 -20.57 11.10
CA SER A 13 51.42 -20.36 11.88
C SER A 13 52.52 -19.73 11.03
N PHE A 14 52.70 -20.20 9.79
CA PHE A 14 53.68 -19.67 8.84
C PHE A 14 53.34 -18.24 8.38
N ALA A 15 52.07 -17.96 8.07
CA ALA A 15 51.63 -16.62 7.69
C ALA A 15 51.81 -15.60 8.83
N GLU A 16 51.51 -16.00 10.08
CA GLU A 16 51.74 -15.18 11.27
C GLU A 16 53.23 -14.91 11.52
N GLU A 17 54.11 -15.92 11.36
CA GLU A 17 55.56 -15.73 11.42
C GLU A 17 56.06 -14.77 10.34
N MET A 18 55.61 -14.92 9.09
CA MET A 18 56.02 -14.06 8.00
C MET A 18 55.52 -12.62 8.19
N ALA A 19 54.31 -12.43 8.73
CA ALA A 19 53.79 -11.12 9.15
C ALA A 19 54.62 -10.51 10.29
N HIS A 20 55.04 -11.30 11.28
CA HIS A 20 55.93 -10.85 12.36
C HIS A 20 57.30 -10.40 11.80
N ASN A 21 57.84 -11.14 10.84
CA ASN A 21 59.09 -10.84 10.12
C ASN A 21 58.99 -9.68 9.10
N GLY A 22 57.88 -8.95 9.11
CA GLY A 22 57.67 -7.71 8.35
C GLY A 22 57.19 -7.89 6.92
N HIS A 23 56.79 -9.10 6.52
CA HIS A 23 56.06 -9.31 5.26
C HIS A 23 54.62 -8.79 5.41
N ARG A 24 54.06 -8.29 4.31
CA ARG A 24 52.76 -7.61 4.31
C ARG A 24 51.88 -8.04 3.15
N PHE A 25 52.46 -8.65 2.12
CA PHE A 25 51.76 -9.18 0.97
C PHE A 25 52.20 -10.62 0.72
N VAL A 26 51.29 -11.41 0.17
CA VAL A 26 51.52 -12.80 -0.22
C VAL A 26 51.11 -12.95 -1.68
N ALA A 27 51.83 -13.78 -2.44
CA ALA A 27 51.52 -14.14 -3.83
C ALA A 27 51.42 -15.66 -3.98
N PHE A 28 50.55 -16.12 -4.88
CA PHE A 28 50.20 -17.53 -5.03
C PHE A 28 49.60 -17.79 -6.42
N ASN A 29 49.71 -19.03 -6.90
CA ASN A 29 49.01 -19.53 -8.10
C ASN A 29 47.51 -19.71 -7.77
N THR A 30 46.60 -19.24 -8.62
CA THR A 30 45.16 -19.36 -8.38
C THR A 30 44.58 -20.74 -8.68
N ASP A 31 45.28 -21.52 -9.51
CA ASP A 31 44.76 -22.76 -10.09
C ASP A 31 45.35 -24.03 -9.44
N GLU A 32 46.26 -23.84 -8.48
CA GLU A 32 46.92 -24.91 -7.71
C GLU A 32 46.49 -24.90 -6.23
N VAL A 33 46.61 -26.06 -5.58
CA VAL A 33 46.48 -26.17 -4.12
C VAL A 33 47.76 -25.64 -3.50
N ILE A 34 47.63 -24.57 -2.71
CA ILE A 34 48.74 -23.83 -2.11
C ILE A 34 49.11 -24.42 -0.75
N ASP A 35 50.42 -24.55 -0.52
CA ASP A 35 51.02 -24.99 0.73
C ASP A 35 52.09 -23.98 1.21
N THR A 36 52.84 -24.32 2.25
CA THR A 36 53.90 -23.45 2.81
C THR A 36 55.16 -23.35 1.95
N TYR A 37 55.28 -24.14 0.87
CA TYR A 37 56.40 -24.14 -0.07
C TYR A 37 56.08 -23.46 -1.40
N THR A 38 54.81 -23.44 -1.85
CA THR A 38 54.37 -22.78 -3.09
C THR A 38 53.93 -21.32 -2.89
N ILE A 39 53.75 -20.89 -1.64
CA ILE A 39 53.31 -19.55 -1.27
C ILE A 39 54.47 -18.58 -1.05
N GLU A 40 54.42 -17.39 -1.67
CA GLU A 40 55.53 -16.42 -1.66
C GLU A 40 55.19 -15.14 -0.91
N PHE A 41 56.12 -14.62 -0.11
CA PHE A 41 55.87 -13.49 0.82
C PHE A 41 56.73 -12.26 0.53
N PHE A 42 56.09 -11.09 0.53
CA PHE A 42 56.70 -9.81 0.15
C PHE A 42 56.48 -8.74 1.21
N ARG A 43 57.47 -7.85 1.36
CA ARG A 43 57.40 -6.71 2.30
C ARG A 43 56.62 -5.51 1.73
N LYS A 44 56.48 -5.42 0.41
CA LYS A 44 55.78 -4.33 -0.29
C LYS A 44 54.82 -4.87 -1.33
N SER A 45 53.77 -4.10 -1.61
CA SER A 45 52.76 -4.44 -2.62
C SER A 45 53.33 -4.49 -4.04
N MET A 46 54.28 -3.60 -4.37
CA MET A 46 54.89 -3.54 -5.71
C MET A 46 55.66 -4.82 -6.02
N ASP A 47 56.50 -5.27 -5.08
CA ASP A 47 57.33 -6.47 -5.22
C ASP A 47 56.45 -7.72 -5.46
N ALA A 48 55.32 -7.84 -4.75
CA ALA A 48 54.35 -8.93 -4.95
C ALA A 48 53.61 -8.84 -6.30
N GLN A 49 53.24 -7.63 -6.74
CA GLN A 49 52.57 -7.40 -8.02
C GLN A 49 53.49 -7.66 -9.21
N GLU A 50 54.76 -7.26 -9.10
CA GLU A 50 55.79 -7.56 -10.10
C GLU A 50 56.04 -9.07 -10.20
N TYR A 51 56.12 -9.78 -9.06
CA TYR A 51 56.18 -11.25 -9.05
C TYR A 51 54.97 -11.88 -9.78
N CYS A 52 53.74 -11.47 -9.43
CA CYS A 52 52.54 -12.00 -10.09
C CYS A 52 52.54 -11.75 -11.61
N LEU A 53 52.97 -10.57 -12.05
CA LEU A 53 53.05 -10.20 -13.46
C LEU A 53 54.12 -11.01 -14.22
N VAL A 54 55.23 -11.36 -13.57
CA VAL A 54 56.31 -12.15 -14.17
C VAL A 54 55.98 -13.64 -14.24
N MET A 55 55.27 -14.17 -13.23
CA MET A 55 54.94 -15.60 -13.14
C MET A 55 53.67 -15.98 -13.92
N THR A 56 52.72 -15.04 -14.09
CA THR A 56 51.49 -15.29 -14.87
C THR A 56 51.80 -15.53 -16.34
N ASN A 57 51.23 -16.59 -16.91
CA ASN A 57 51.35 -16.97 -18.31
C ASN A 57 50.00 -17.51 -18.87
N ASP A 58 50.01 -18.16 -20.03
CA ASP A 58 48.79 -18.69 -20.67
C ASP A 58 48.16 -19.90 -19.93
N ALA A 59 48.90 -20.51 -18.99
CA ALA A 59 48.48 -21.69 -18.22
C ALA A 59 48.41 -21.44 -16.69
N ASP A 60 49.32 -20.64 -16.14
CA ASP A 60 49.37 -20.34 -14.70
C ASP A 60 48.98 -18.88 -14.43
N TYR A 61 48.07 -18.65 -13.48
CA TYR A 61 47.64 -17.31 -13.07
C TYR A 61 48.05 -17.02 -11.64
N PHE A 62 48.73 -15.89 -11.41
CA PHE A 62 49.19 -15.50 -10.08
C PHE A 62 48.43 -14.27 -9.56
N GLN A 63 48.07 -14.31 -8.28
CA GLN A 63 47.46 -13.19 -7.57
C GLN A 63 48.20 -12.88 -6.27
N SER A 64 48.05 -11.65 -5.79
CA SER A 64 48.59 -11.22 -4.50
C SER A 64 47.54 -10.54 -3.63
N LEU A 65 47.63 -10.75 -2.32
CA LEU A 65 46.74 -10.14 -1.32
C LEU A 65 47.51 -9.76 -0.03
N PRO A 66 46.95 -8.92 0.86
CA PRO A 66 47.57 -8.59 2.13
C PRO A 66 47.66 -9.82 3.05
N VAL A 67 48.80 -10.03 3.72
CA VAL A 67 48.99 -11.20 4.62
C VAL A 67 47.96 -11.24 5.74
N GLU A 68 47.48 -10.09 6.21
CA GLU A 68 46.40 -10.00 7.20
C GLU A 68 45.08 -10.60 6.69
N SER A 69 44.79 -10.51 5.38
CA SER A 69 43.61 -11.15 4.78
C SER A 69 43.75 -12.68 4.78
N LEU A 70 44.95 -13.20 4.47
CA LEU A 70 45.25 -14.64 4.56
C LEU A 70 45.08 -15.16 6.00
N ILE A 71 45.69 -14.47 6.98
CA ILE A 71 45.57 -14.81 8.41
C ILE A 71 44.10 -14.77 8.85
N TYR A 72 43.33 -13.78 8.37
CA TYR A 72 41.91 -13.63 8.71
C TYR A 72 41.04 -14.77 8.14
N ASP A 73 41.24 -15.16 6.88
CA ASP A 73 40.55 -16.29 6.26
C ASP A 73 40.92 -17.63 6.93
N LEU A 74 42.20 -17.87 7.23
CA LEU A 74 42.66 -19.10 7.90
C LEU A 74 42.13 -19.24 9.33
N ARG A 75 42.13 -18.16 10.13
CA ARG A 75 41.54 -18.16 11.48
C ARG A 75 40.04 -18.44 11.43
N ALA A 76 39.33 -17.89 10.45
CA ALA A 76 37.90 -18.16 10.29
C ALA A 76 37.60 -19.63 10.01
N ILE A 77 38.46 -20.37 9.27
CA ILE A 77 38.28 -21.82 9.11
C ILE A 77 38.35 -22.53 10.46
N LEU A 78 39.37 -22.25 11.28
CA LEU A 78 39.52 -22.86 12.61
C LEU A 78 38.36 -22.51 13.56
N GLU A 79 37.79 -21.30 13.44
CA GLU A 79 36.61 -20.88 14.20
C GLU A 79 35.27 -21.43 13.65
N SER A 80 35.24 -21.99 12.44
CA SER A 80 34.00 -22.37 11.74
C SER A 80 33.45 -23.76 12.08
N GLY A 81 34.27 -24.61 12.70
CA GLY A 81 33.92 -26.03 12.95
C GLY A 81 33.99 -26.92 11.71
N ILE A 82 34.64 -26.46 10.63
CA ILE A 82 35.07 -27.33 9.53
C ILE A 82 36.10 -28.34 10.06
N ASP A 83 36.02 -29.59 9.60
CA ASP A 83 37.00 -30.63 9.94
C ASP A 83 38.31 -30.41 9.17
N THR A 84 39.26 -29.75 9.80
CA THR A 84 40.61 -29.50 9.27
C THR A 84 41.53 -30.71 9.32
N THR A 85 41.03 -31.93 9.57
CA THR A 85 41.82 -33.16 9.45
C THR A 85 41.71 -33.84 8.08
N GLN A 86 40.82 -33.34 7.21
CA GLN A 86 40.59 -33.89 5.88
C GLN A 86 41.62 -33.38 4.86
N ASN A 87 42.10 -34.29 4.00
CA ASN A 87 42.89 -33.93 2.83
C ASN A 87 41.95 -33.53 1.67
N GLU A 88 41.39 -32.33 1.75
CA GLU A 88 40.43 -31.78 0.79
C GLU A 88 40.83 -30.36 0.38
N ALA A 89 40.71 -30.07 -0.92
CA ALA A 89 41.02 -28.76 -1.49
C ALA A 89 39.89 -27.76 -1.21
N PHE A 90 40.23 -26.59 -0.69
CA PHE A 90 39.28 -25.61 -0.18
C PHE A 90 39.61 -24.21 -0.69
N GLU A 91 38.63 -23.52 -1.30
CA GLU A 91 38.78 -22.14 -1.75
C GLU A 91 38.65 -21.17 -0.56
N LEU A 92 39.79 -20.60 -0.17
CA LEU A 92 39.96 -19.79 1.02
C LEU A 92 39.52 -18.33 0.84
N TYR A 93 39.61 -17.79 -0.39
CA TYR A 93 39.56 -16.35 -0.62
C TYR A 93 38.20 -15.73 -0.24
N GLY A 94 38.20 -14.87 0.78
CA GLY A 94 36.98 -14.23 1.28
C GLY A 94 36.11 -15.15 2.15
N PHE A 95 36.61 -16.33 2.53
CA PHE A 95 35.89 -17.24 3.41
C PHE A 95 35.49 -16.58 4.73
N ALA A 96 36.34 -15.78 5.37
CA ALA A 96 36.02 -15.14 6.63
C ALA A 96 34.92 -14.08 6.52
N GLN A 97 34.76 -13.44 5.35
CA GLN A 97 33.61 -12.56 5.11
C GLN A 97 32.32 -13.38 5.04
N LEU A 98 32.28 -14.43 4.22
CA LEU A 98 31.11 -15.33 4.10
C LEU A 98 30.80 -16.03 5.43
N PHE A 99 31.81 -16.45 6.17
CA PHE A 99 31.67 -17.05 7.49
C PHE A 99 31.11 -16.06 8.50
N ARG A 100 31.60 -14.80 8.52
CA ARG A 100 31.04 -13.75 9.39
C ARG A 100 29.60 -13.44 9.02
N GLU A 101 29.28 -13.22 7.74
CA GLU A 101 27.91 -12.96 7.28
C GLU A 101 26.97 -14.12 7.63
N ARG A 102 27.43 -15.37 7.47
CA ARG A 102 26.69 -16.57 7.89
C ARG A 102 26.55 -16.68 9.41
N LYS A 103 27.58 -16.33 10.17
CA LYS A 103 27.57 -16.34 11.65
C LYS A 103 26.63 -15.26 12.19
N GLU A 104 26.70 -14.04 11.69
CA GLU A 104 25.76 -12.96 11.99
C GLU A 104 24.32 -13.36 11.59
N PHE A 105 24.12 -13.97 10.42
CA PHE A 105 22.81 -14.50 10.03
C PHE A 105 22.32 -15.59 11.00
N LEU A 106 23.17 -16.52 11.42
CA LEU A 106 22.80 -17.59 12.36
C LEU A 106 22.57 -17.06 13.78
N GLU A 107 23.38 -16.14 14.29
CA GLU A 107 23.22 -15.50 15.60
C GLU A 107 21.91 -14.68 15.65
N ASN A 108 21.59 -13.93 14.59
CA ASN A 108 20.31 -13.24 14.43
C ASN A 108 19.11 -14.20 14.34
N ASN A 109 19.30 -15.47 13.99
CA ASN A 109 18.25 -16.50 13.96
C ASN A 109 18.23 -17.41 15.21
N LEU A 110 19.31 -17.44 16.00
CA LEU A 110 19.46 -18.29 17.20
C LEU A 110 19.09 -17.55 18.49
N ASN A 111 19.14 -16.21 18.51
CA ASN A 111 18.59 -15.41 19.60
C ASN A 111 17.05 -15.41 19.55
N LEU A 112 16.44 -16.43 20.16
CA LEU A 112 15.00 -16.52 20.42
C LEU A 112 14.42 -15.35 21.25
N ASP A 113 15.28 -14.49 21.83
CA ASP A 113 14.92 -13.30 22.62
C ASP A 113 15.15 -11.95 21.89
N THR A 114 15.70 -11.91 20.67
CA THR A 114 15.86 -10.65 19.91
C THR A 114 14.96 -10.59 18.68
N MET A 115 13.84 -9.91 18.84
CA MET A 115 12.89 -9.56 17.77
C MET A 115 13.58 -8.97 16.53
N ASN A 116 13.22 -9.47 15.35
CA ASN A 116 13.67 -8.98 14.05
C ASN A 116 13.33 -7.50 13.80
N GLU A 117 14.30 -6.61 14.00
CA GLU A 117 14.11 -5.15 13.90
C GLU A 117 13.73 -4.68 12.49
N LYS A 118 14.27 -5.33 11.44
CA LYS A 118 13.91 -5.01 10.04
C LYS A 118 12.44 -5.33 9.75
N ASN A 119 11.92 -6.40 10.34
CA ASN A 119 10.50 -6.75 10.22
C ASN A 119 9.61 -5.81 11.06
N LEU A 120 10.05 -5.37 12.25
CA LEU A 120 9.34 -4.35 13.00
C LEU A 120 9.21 -3.04 12.20
N GLU A 121 10.32 -2.56 11.61
CA GLU A 121 10.30 -1.30 10.84
C GLU A 121 9.41 -1.41 9.59
N TYR A 122 9.46 -2.54 8.88
CA TYR A 122 8.54 -2.82 7.77
C TYR A 122 7.06 -2.78 8.21
N LEU A 123 6.72 -3.35 9.37
CA LEU A 123 5.34 -3.37 9.87
C LEU A 123 4.88 -2.00 10.37
N LYS A 124 5.78 -1.18 10.94
CA LYS A 124 5.51 0.23 11.29
C LYS A 124 5.17 1.05 10.05
N ASP A 125 6.01 0.98 9.01
CA ASP A 125 5.73 1.63 7.73
C ASP A 125 4.41 1.13 7.13
N GLN A 126 4.14 -0.17 7.20
CA GLN A 126 2.89 -0.73 6.70
C GLN A 126 1.66 -0.17 7.45
N LEU A 127 1.71 -0.03 8.78
CA LEU A 127 0.65 0.62 9.57
C LEU A 127 0.51 2.11 9.24
N LYS A 128 1.63 2.81 9.07
CA LYS A 128 1.68 4.22 8.69
C LYS A 128 1.00 4.46 7.33
N TYR A 129 1.38 3.71 6.31
CA TYR A 129 0.83 3.85 4.95
C TYR A 129 -0.59 3.26 4.79
N THR A 130 -1.03 2.34 5.66
CA THR A 130 -2.44 1.90 5.73
C THR A 130 -3.34 2.84 6.54
N GLY A 131 -2.80 3.90 7.13
CA GLY A 131 -3.57 4.98 7.76
C GLY A 131 -3.77 4.85 9.27
N PHE A 132 -3.03 3.96 9.92
CA PHE A 132 -2.99 3.84 11.40
C PHE A 132 -1.91 4.72 12.03
N GLY A 133 -0.96 5.23 11.24
CA GLY A 133 0.14 6.06 11.73
C GLY A 133 1.09 5.28 12.64
N GLU A 134 1.65 5.99 13.63
CA GLU A 134 2.64 5.47 14.59
C GLU A 134 1.99 5.09 15.94
N THR A 135 0.65 5.09 16.02
CA THR A 135 -0.12 4.89 17.27
C THR A 135 0.15 3.54 17.94
N PHE A 136 0.47 2.50 17.16
CA PHE A 136 0.60 1.13 17.64
C PHE A 136 2.05 0.64 17.75
N ASP A 137 3.04 1.48 17.45
CA ASP A 137 4.46 1.11 17.40
C ASP A 137 4.96 0.39 18.66
N ALA A 138 4.56 0.88 19.83
CA ALA A 138 4.97 0.31 21.12
C ALA A 138 4.32 -1.06 21.39
N GLU A 139 3.02 -1.20 21.10
CA GLU A 139 2.26 -2.44 21.29
C GLU A 139 2.68 -3.51 20.28
N LEU A 140 2.92 -3.11 19.02
CA LEU A 140 3.49 -3.94 17.97
C LEU A 140 4.85 -4.50 18.40
N LYS A 141 5.77 -3.64 18.83
CA LYS A 141 7.09 -4.06 19.34
C LYS A 141 6.94 -5.03 20.52
N GLN A 142 6.09 -4.71 21.50
CA GLN A 142 5.87 -5.59 22.66
C GLN A 142 5.32 -6.96 22.27
N ASN A 143 4.34 -7.04 21.37
CA ASN A 143 3.77 -8.31 20.95
C ASN A 143 4.74 -9.14 20.09
N MET A 144 5.51 -8.51 19.20
CA MET A 144 6.57 -9.21 18.47
C MET A 144 7.66 -9.76 19.40
N MET A 145 8.04 -9.01 20.44
CA MET A 145 9.00 -9.44 21.47
C MET A 145 8.51 -10.61 22.34
N LYS A 146 7.19 -10.82 22.49
CA LYS A 146 6.66 -12.01 23.20
C LYS A 146 6.85 -13.31 22.43
N GLY A 147 7.03 -13.24 21.11
CA GLY A 147 7.18 -14.43 20.26
C GLY A 147 5.88 -15.17 19.92
N ASP A 148 4.71 -14.60 20.23
CA ASP A 148 3.40 -15.22 19.98
C ASP A 148 3.18 -15.52 18.49
N LYS A 149 2.63 -16.70 18.15
CA LYS A 149 2.45 -17.11 16.73
C LYS A 149 1.46 -16.23 15.96
N ASP A 150 0.50 -15.66 16.67
CA ASP A 150 -0.46 -14.69 16.19
C ASP A 150 -0.82 -13.74 17.32
N PHE A 151 -1.11 -12.49 16.97
CA PHE A 151 -1.59 -11.49 17.93
C PHE A 151 -2.48 -10.47 17.24
N LYS A 152 -3.23 -9.74 18.07
CA LYS A 152 -4.18 -8.71 17.65
C LYS A 152 -3.91 -7.42 18.40
N ILE A 153 -4.04 -6.30 17.71
CA ILE A 153 -4.04 -4.96 18.32
C ILE A 153 -5.42 -4.35 18.10
N MET A 154 -6.10 -3.98 19.18
CA MET A 154 -7.47 -3.44 19.14
C MET A 154 -7.48 -1.96 19.53
N HIS A 155 -8.26 -1.17 18.80
CA HIS A 155 -8.46 0.24 19.10
C HIS A 155 -9.88 0.68 18.79
N THR A 156 -10.46 1.52 19.65
CA THR A 156 -11.78 2.15 19.42
C THR A 156 -11.64 3.65 19.51
N GLY A 157 -12.14 4.36 18.50
CA GLY A 157 -12.10 5.82 18.44
C GLY A 157 -13.29 6.41 17.70
N ILE A 158 -13.52 7.71 17.89
CA ILE A 158 -14.51 8.47 17.11
C ILE A 158 -13.83 8.94 15.82
N ILE A 159 -14.33 8.52 14.66
CA ILE A 159 -13.83 8.97 13.35
C ILE A 159 -14.88 9.86 12.70
N ASN A 160 -14.63 11.16 12.73
CA ASN A 160 -15.54 12.16 12.16
C ASN A 160 -15.14 12.63 10.76
N ASN A 161 -13.89 12.38 10.32
CA ASN A 161 -13.34 12.79 9.02
C ASN A 161 -13.55 14.28 8.66
N GLY A 162 -13.71 15.16 9.66
CA GLY A 162 -14.03 16.58 9.46
C GLY A 162 -15.51 16.90 9.23
N LEU A 163 -16.40 15.91 9.33
CA LEU A 163 -17.86 16.05 9.34
C LEU A 163 -18.39 16.02 10.77
N PRO A 164 -19.54 16.66 11.08
CA PRO A 164 -20.16 16.61 12.40
C PRO A 164 -20.98 15.33 12.60
N ASN A 165 -20.31 14.17 12.70
CA ASN A 165 -20.93 12.90 13.08
C ASN A 165 -20.46 12.44 14.48
N LYS A 166 -20.99 11.30 14.94
CA LYS A 166 -20.59 10.62 16.19
C LYS A 166 -20.19 9.17 15.93
N ASP A 167 -19.72 8.89 14.71
CA ASP A 167 -19.42 7.54 14.27
C ASP A 167 -18.27 6.98 15.13
N THR A 168 -18.56 5.90 15.84
CA THR A 168 -17.57 5.18 16.64
C THR A 168 -17.09 4.00 15.82
N LEU A 169 -15.77 3.82 15.77
CA LEU A 169 -15.15 2.81 14.95
C LEU A 169 -14.16 2.01 15.80
N THR A 170 -14.40 0.70 15.85
CA THR A 170 -13.49 -0.28 16.47
C THR A 170 -12.71 -0.98 15.36
N VAL A 171 -11.38 -0.97 15.46
CA VAL A 171 -10.49 -1.75 14.60
C VAL A 171 -9.81 -2.87 15.38
N GLU A 172 -9.58 -3.98 14.69
CA GLU A 172 -8.75 -5.08 15.15
C GLU A 172 -7.72 -5.42 14.06
N LEU A 173 -6.47 -5.07 14.30
CA LEU A 173 -5.32 -5.35 13.42
C LEU A 173 -4.86 -6.79 13.68
N ASN A 174 -4.80 -7.63 12.64
CA ASN A 174 -4.47 -9.05 12.75
C ASN A 174 -3.06 -9.35 12.24
N PHE A 175 -2.18 -9.83 13.11
CA PHE A 175 -0.79 -10.18 12.81
C PHE A 175 -0.56 -11.69 12.99
N LYS A 176 0.26 -12.30 12.11
CA LYS A 176 0.69 -13.69 12.24
C LYS A 176 2.18 -13.84 11.93
N LYS A 177 2.89 -14.62 12.73
CA LYS A 177 4.26 -15.08 12.45
C LYS A 177 4.28 -16.13 11.33
N SER A 178 5.31 -16.09 10.51
CA SER A 178 5.60 -17.11 9.50
C SER A 178 5.86 -18.46 10.16
N GLU A 179 5.40 -19.53 9.53
CA GLU A 179 5.75 -20.90 9.92
C GLU A 179 7.12 -21.34 9.35
N GLN A 180 7.73 -20.52 8.49
CA GLN A 180 8.96 -20.80 7.75
C GLN A 180 10.11 -19.84 8.06
N SER A 181 9.88 -18.80 8.87
CA SER A 181 10.86 -17.75 9.18
C SER A 181 10.45 -16.96 10.44
N ASP A 182 11.32 -16.06 10.92
CA ASP A 182 10.98 -15.20 12.06
C ASP A 182 10.02 -14.03 11.70
N MET A 183 9.69 -13.84 10.41
CA MET A 183 8.88 -12.69 9.96
C MET A 183 7.43 -12.75 10.42
N TYR A 184 6.93 -11.64 10.97
CA TYR A 184 5.52 -11.36 11.15
C TYR A 184 4.94 -10.61 9.95
N PHE A 185 3.65 -10.86 9.69
CA PHE A 185 2.86 -10.19 8.66
C PHE A 185 1.60 -9.59 9.26
N PHE A 186 1.31 -8.32 8.94
CA PHE A 186 0.00 -7.72 9.11
C PHE A 186 -0.90 -8.19 7.95
N ASN A 187 -1.85 -9.07 8.24
CA ASN A 187 -2.60 -9.80 7.21
C ASN A 187 -3.93 -9.14 6.86
N SER A 188 -4.60 -8.57 7.85
CA SER A 188 -5.91 -7.94 7.70
C SER A 188 -6.20 -7.03 8.88
N TYR A 189 -7.17 -6.14 8.70
CA TYR A 189 -7.83 -5.46 9.81
C TYR A 189 -9.34 -5.62 9.70
N HIS A 190 -9.96 -5.95 10.83
CA HIS A 190 -11.41 -5.96 10.96
C HIS A 190 -11.88 -4.58 11.44
N VAL A 191 -13.01 -4.11 10.89
CA VAL A 191 -13.64 -2.84 11.21
C VAL A 191 -15.08 -3.08 11.62
N ASN A 192 -15.46 -2.57 12.79
CA ASN A 192 -16.85 -2.39 13.19
C ASN A 192 -17.15 -0.88 13.26
N LEU A 193 -18.08 -0.42 12.42
CA LEU A 193 -18.55 0.97 12.32
C LEU A 193 -19.93 1.09 12.98
N GLN A 194 -19.97 1.74 14.13
CA GLN A 194 -21.19 2.00 14.90
C GLN A 194 -21.65 3.45 14.73
N LYS A 195 -22.79 3.64 14.04
CA LYS A 195 -23.43 4.95 13.83
C LYS A 195 -24.43 5.33 14.92
N GLU A 196 -25.01 4.33 15.59
CA GLU A 196 -26.03 4.49 16.62
C GLU A 196 -25.76 3.51 17.76
N GLU A 197 -25.68 4.00 19.00
CA GLU A 197 -25.32 3.21 20.20
C GLU A 197 -26.16 1.94 20.40
N LYS A 198 -27.39 1.92 19.87
CA LYS A 198 -28.39 0.84 20.08
C LYS A 198 -28.66 -0.02 18.83
N LYS A 199 -27.88 0.14 17.77
CA LYS A 199 -27.92 -0.72 16.58
C LYS A 199 -26.62 -1.52 16.46
N PRO A 200 -26.66 -2.74 15.90
CA PRO A 200 -25.46 -3.43 15.47
C PRO A 200 -24.62 -2.53 14.56
N GLY A 201 -23.32 -2.51 14.77
CA GLY A 201 -22.39 -1.86 13.86
C GLY A 201 -22.36 -2.58 12.51
N LEU A 202 -21.91 -1.85 11.48
CA LEU A 202 -21.56 -2.42 10.20
C LEU A 202 -20.16 -3.03 10.31
N GLU A 203 -20.02 -4.31 9.99
CA GLU A 203 -18.76 -5.04 10.08
C GLU A 203 -18.17 -5.35 8.71
N GLN A 204 -16.85 -5.22 8.58
CA GLN A 204 -16.10 -5.58 7.37
C GLN A 204 -14.63 -5.87 7.72
N THR A 205 -14.08 -6.94 7.18
CA THR A 205 -12.65 -7.24 7.20
C THR A 205 -11.99 -6.80 5.89
N PHE A 206 -10.88 -6.08 5.99
CA PHE A 206 -10.04 -5.65 4.87
C PHE A 206 -8.69 -6.37 4.94
N TYR A 207 -8.30 -7.02 3.84
CA TYR A 207 -7.04 -7.76 3.74
C TYR A 207 -5.92 -6.86 3.22
N ILE A 208 -4.72 -7.09 3.75
CA ILE A 208 -3.51 -6.37 3.36
C ILE A 208 -2.83 -7.12 2.22
N ASN A 209 -2.75 -6.46 1.07
CA ASN A 209 -2.03 -6.95 -0.10
C ASN A 209 -0.61 -6.37 -0.11
N LYS A 210 0.35 -7.15 -0.61
CA LYS A 210 1.77 -6.74 -0.72
C LYS A 210 1.98 -5.59 -1.72
N ASP A 211 1.07 -5.45 -2.67
CA ASP A 211 1.01 -4.31 -3.60
C ASP A 211 0.10 -3.20 -3.05
N SER A 212 0.35 -1.95 -3.45
CA SER A 212 -0.33 -0.71 -2.99
C SER A 212 -1.85 -0.63 -3.20
N ALA A 213 -2.47 -1.71 -3.66
CA ALA A 213 -3.90 -1.94 -3.76
C ALA A 213 -4.62 -2.04 -2.40
N SER A 214 -3.88 -2.23 -1.29
CA SER A 214 -4.45 -2.28 0.07
C SER A 214 -5.37 -1.09 0.37
N ILE A 215 -6.54 -1.38 0.92
CA ILE A 215 -7.50 -0.36 1.39
C ILE A 215 -6.96 0.22 2.69
N THR A 216 -6.77 1.54 2.74
CA THR A 216 -6.40 2.26 3.96
C THR A 216 -7.60 2.44 4.89
N MET A 217 -7.36 2.68 6.18
CA MET A 217 -8.42 2.87 7.17
C MET A 217 -9.42 3.97 6.77
N LYS A 218 -8.95 5.08 6.19
CA LYS A 218 -9.84 6.15 5.72
C LYS A 218 -10.70 5.72 4.52
N GLU A 219 -10.12 4.96 3.58
CA GLU A 219 -10.84 4.38 2.45
C GLU A 219 -11.86 3.33 2.89
N ALA A 220 -11.53 2.50 3.89
CA ALA A 220 -12.43 1.53 4.50
C ALA A 220 -13.67 2.22 5.10
N TYR A 221 -13.46 3.25 5.94
CA TYR A 221 -14.56 4.06 6.46
C TYR A 221 -15.40 4.67 5.32
N ASN A 222 -14.78 5.21 4.27
CA ASN A 222 -15.49 5.77 3.12
C ASN A 222 -16.34 4.71 2.36
N LEU A 223 -15.83 3.49 2.18
CA LEU A 223 -16.58 2.37 1.58
C LEU A 223 -17.76 1.94 2.46
N MET A 224 -17.57 1.90 3.78
CA MET A 224 -18.59 1.55 4.77
C MET A 224 -19.66 2.64 4.93
N GLU A 225 -19.32 3.92 4.66
CA GLU A 225 -20.27 5.00 4.43
C GLU A 225 -21.06 4.87 3.12
N GLY A 226 -20.75 3.88 2.27
CA GLY A 226 -21.37 3.66 0.97
C GLY A 226 -20.82 4.55 -0.15
N ARG A 227 -19.75 5.30 0.11
CA ARG A 227 -19.02 6.09 -0.90
C ARG A 227 -18.16 5.17 -1.77
N SER A 228 -17.58 5.72 -2.83
CA SER A 228 -16.76 4.97 -3.78
C SER A 228 -15.29 5.39 -3.69
N VAL A 229 -14.38 4.42 -3.73
CA VAL A 229 -12.92 4.65 -3.66
C VAL A 229 -12.27 4.20 -4.96
N ASN A 230 -11.35 4.98 -5.50
CA ASN A 230 -10.55 4.66 -6.68
C ASN A 230 -9.21 4.04 -6.26
N LYS A 231 -8.85 2.90 -6.84
CA LYS A 231 -7.57 2.21 -6.61
C LYS A 231 -6.98 1.76 -7.93
N ASP A 232 -5.66 1.73 -7.98
CA ASP A 232 -4.92 0.93 -8.96
C ASP A 232 -4.75 -0.47 -8.37
N LEU A 233 -5.32 -1.45 -9.05
CA LEU A 233 -5.35 -2.86 -8.68
C LEU A 233 -4.50 -3.66 -9.67
N LYS A 234 -4.12 -4.90 -9.34
CA LYS A 234 -3.43 -5.80 -10.25
C LYS A 234 -4.31 -6.99 -10.66
N THR A 235 -4.15 -7.47 -11.88
CA THR A 235 -4.71 -8.76 -12.33
C THR A 235 -3.93 -9.93 -11.72
N LYS A 236 -4.34 -11.18 -11.98
CA LYS A 236 -3.57 -12.36 -11.54
C LYS A 236 -2.23 -12.48 -12.26
N GLU A 237 -2.18 -11.91 -13.45
CA GLU A 237 -1.03 -11.81 -14.36
C GLU A 237 -0.10 -10.65 -13.97
N GLY A 238 -0.49 -9.82 -12.99
CA GLY A 238 0.30 -8.72 -12.45
C GLY A 238 0.08 -7.37 -13.15
N GLU A 239 -0.79 -7.30 -14.15
CA GLU A 239 -1.08 -6.06 -14.89
C GLU A 239 -1.87 -5.06 -14.03
N SER A 240 -1.38 -3.83 -13.92
CA SER A 240 -2.06 -2.75 -13.19
C SER A 240 -3.25 -2.19 -13.98
N TYR A 241 -4.41 -2.03 -13.33
CA TYR A 241 -5.58 -1.38 -13.88
C TYR A 241 -6.25 -0.45 -12.87
N ASN A 242 -6.81 0.67 -13.35
CA ASN A 242 -7.55 1.59 -12.49
C ASN A 242 -9.01 1.15 -12.33
N CYS A 243 -9.52 1.19 -11.10
CA CYS A 243 -10.86 0.73 -10.76
C CYS A 243 -11.49 1.58 -9.65
N TRP A 244 -12.80 1.86 -9.77
CA TRP A 244 -13.60 2.33 -8.64
C TRP A 244 -14.28 1.16 -7.92
N LEU A 245 -14.14 1.14 -6.60
CA LEU A 245 -14.73 0.18 -5.68
C LEU A 245 -15.91 0.83 -4.95
N LYS A 246 -17.00 0.09 -4.77
CA LYS A 246 -18.15 0.50 -3.95
C LYS A 246 -18.74 -0.71 -3.22
N MET A 247 -19.03 -0.57 -1.93
CA MET A 247 -19.60 -1.66 -1.13
C MET A 247 -21.03 -2.00 -1.57
N ASN A 248 -21.32 -3.30 -1.70
CA ASN A 248 -22.64 -3.84 -2.03
C ASN A 248 -23.30 -4.41 -0.75
N PHE A 249 -24.01 -3.56 -0.02
CA PHE A 249 -24.71 -3.92 1.23
C PHE A 249 -25.82 -5.00 1.09
N LYS A 250 -26.07 -5.51 -0.11
CA LYS A 250 -27.07 -6.56 -0.38
C LYS A 250 -26.47 -7.95 -0.58
N GLU A 251 -25.16 -8.04 -0.81
CA GLU A 251 -24.47 -9.30 -1.06
C GLU A 251 -23.24 -9.42 -0.16
N SER A 252 -23.20 -10.51 0.61
CA SER A 252 -22.06 -10.90 1.42
C SER A 252 -21.47 -12.22 0.95
N GLU A 253 -20.16 -12.38 1.17
CA GLU A 253 -19.37 -13.55 0.87
C GLU A 253 -18.34 -13.74 1.98
N SER A 254 -18.29 -14.93 2.59
CA SER A 254 -17.39 -15.26 3.70
C SER A 254 -17.41 -14.23 4.86
N GLY A 255 -18.59 -13.70 5.19
CA GLY A 255 -18.77 -12.70 6.27
C GLY A 255 -18.48 -11.25 5.89
N ASN A 256 -18.02 -10.98 4.67
CA ASN A 256 -17.72 -9.63 4.17
C ASN A 256 -18.74 -9.19 3.11
N PHE A 257 -19.04 -7.90 3.02
CA PHE A 257 -19.77 -7.35 1.88
C PHE A 257 -18.93 -7.38 0.61
N LYS A 258 -19.55 -7.70 -0.53
CA LYS A 258 -18.89 -7.64 -1.83
C LYS A 258 -18.57 -6.20 -2.22
N LEU A 259 -17.48 -6.02 -2.97
CA LEU A 259 -17.13 -4.74 -3.59
C LEU A 259 -17.47 -4.78 -5.08
N ASN A 260 -18.40 -3.95 -5.50
CA ASN A 260 -18.71 -3.72 -6.91
C ASN A 260 -17.55 -2.94 -7.56
N GLN A 261 -17.11 -3.39 -8.73
CA GLN A 261 -16.00 -2.83 -9.47
C GLN A 261 -16.48 -2.07 -10.71
N TYR A 262 -15.96 -0.85 -10.90
CA TYR A 262 -16.14 -0.05 -12.11
C TYR A 262 -14.75 0.28 -12.67
N HIS A 263 -14.25 -0.62 -13.52
CA HIS A 263 -12.95 -0.46 -14.20
C HIS A 263 -12.92 0.81 -15.07
N GLN A 264 -11.71 1.27 -15.43
CA GLN A 264 -11.49 2.42 -16.32
C GLN A 264 -12.38 2.41 -17.60
N ASN A 265 -12.60 1.24 -18.21
CA ASN A 265 -13.43 1.07 -19.41
C ASN A 265 -14.94 1.20 -19.16
N TYR A 266 -15.39 1.32 -17.91
CA TYR A 266 -16.78 1.60 -17.56
C TYR A 266 -17.22 3.01 -18.03
N GLY A 267 -16.27 3.91 -18.29
CA GLY A 267 -16.54 5.25 -18.79
C GLY A 267 -17.14 6.19 -17.74
N TYR A 268 -16.76 6.03 -16.47
CA TYR A 268 -16.93 7.09 -15.48
C TYR A 268 -15.73 8.01 -15.51
N ASP A 269 -15.98 9.28 -15.84
CA ASP A 269 -15.01 10.35 -15.73
C ASP A 269 -15.42 11.27 -14.57
N LEU A 270 -14.57 11.34 -13.54
CA LEU A 270 -14.76 12.18 -12.36
C LEU A 270 -14.65 13.67 -12.71
N GLU A 271 -13.65 14.04 -13.51
CA GLU A 271 -13.37 15.43 -13.86
C GLU A 271 -14.46 15.99 -14.77
N ALA A 272 -14.83 15.26 -15.83
CA ALA A 272 -15.94 15.63 -16.70
C ALA A 272 -17.29 15.59 -15.95
N SER A 273 -17.40 14.84 -14.83
CA SER A 273 -18.57 14.90 -13.96
C SER A 273 -18.61 16.16 -13.09
N LEU A 274 -17.47 16.55 -12.51
CA LEU A 274 -17.35 17.78 -11.73
C LEU A 274 -17.55 19.04 -12.59
N SER A 275 -16.99 19.07 -13.80
CA SER A 275 -17.09 20.19 -14.76
C SER A 275 -18.52 20.50 -15.24
N LYS A 276 -19.51 19.64 -14.92
CA LYS A 276 -20.94 19.92 -15.13
C LYS A 276 -21.53 20.87 -14.07
N HIS A 277 -20.74 21.20 -13.04
CA HIS A 277 -21.12 22.05 -11.92
C HIS A 277 -20.19 23.27 -11.86
N SER A 278 -20.72 24.42 -11.47
CA SER A 278 -19.97 25.68 -11.33
C SER A 278 -19.10 25.69 -10.06
N ILE A 279 -18.18 24.75 -9.94
CA ILE A 279 -17.29 24.58 -8.78
C ILE A 279 -16.08 25.50 -8.92
N LYS A 280 -15.88 26.39 -7.95
CA LYS A 280 -14.82 27.42 -7.94
C LYS A 280 -13.43 26.80 -7.94
N GLU A 281 -13.23 25.73 -7.18
CA GLU A 281 -11.96 25.03 -7.00
C GLU A 281 -11.41 24.44 -8.31
N LEU A 282 -12.27 24.11 -9.29
CA LEU A 282 -11.84 23.60 -10.60
C LEU A 282 -11.03 24.62 -11.43
N ASN A 283 -11.15 25.92 -11.12
CA ASN A 283 -10.48 27.00 -11.84
C ASN A 283 -9.02 27.22 -11.38
N THR A 284 -8.57 26.54 -10.32
CA THR A 284 -7.20 26.62 -9.81
C THR A 284 -6.56 25.23 -9.90
N PRO A 285 -5.47 25.04 -10.67
CA PRO A 285 -4.90 23.70 -10.92
C PRO A 285 -4.63 22.88 -9.66
N GLN A 286 -4.02 23.49 -8.64
CA GLN A 286 -3.75 22.84 -7.35
C GLN A 286 -5.04 22.39 -6.65
N TYR A 287 -6.02 23.28 -6.48
CA TYR A 287 -7.28 22.95 -5.79
C TYR A 287 -8.12 21.93 -6.57
N LYS A 288 -8.05 21.94 -7.90
CA LYS A 288 -8.64 20.91 -8.76
C LYS A 288 -7.98 19.55 -8.50
N GLU A 289 -6.65 19.48 -8.46
CA GLU A 289 -5.92 18.25 -8.16
C GLU A 289 -6.23 17.73 -6.75
N ASP A 290 -6.21 18.60 -5.74
CA ASP A 290 -6.55 18.25 -4.35
C ASP A 290 -7.99 17.74 -4.23
N LEU A 291 -8.95 18.37 -4.92
CA LEU A 291 -10.34 17.93 -5.01
C LEU A 291 -10.45 16.53 -5.65
N LEU A 292 -9.82 16.32 -6.80
CA LEU A 292 -9.81 15.02 -7.49
C LEU A 292 -9.18 13.93 -6.63
N ASN A 293 -8.05 14.21 -5.97
CA ASN A 293 -7.34 13.26 -5.10
C ASN A 293 -8.13 12.96 -3.82
N SER A 294 -8.84 13.93 -3.24
CA SER A 294 -9.73 13.72 -2.10
C SER A 294 -10.94 12.83 -2.48
N LEU A 295 -11.54 13.09 -3.64
CA LEU A 295 -12.68 12.32 -4.15
C LEU A 295 -12.31 10.90 -4.59
N LYS A 296 -11.11 10.70 -5.17
CA LYS A 296 -10.56 9.37 -5.45
C LYS A 296 -10.41 8.53 -4.18
N LYS A 297 -10.03 9.14 -3.05
CA LYS A 297 -9.97 8.46 -1.74
C LYS A 297 -11.36 8.23 -1.11
N GLY A 298 -12.45 8.59 -1.81
CA GLY A 298 -13.84 8.41 -1.37
C GLY A 298 -14.32 9.40 -0.30
N ASN A 299 -13.61 10.52 -0.11
CA ASN A 299 -14.02 11.54 0.86
C ASN A 299 -15.27 12.29 0.36
N LEU A 300 -16.12 12.71 1.29
CA LEU A 300 -17.14 13.73 1.04
C LEU A 300 -16.47 15.11 1.15
N GLN A 301 -16.17 15.73 0.01
CA GLN A 301 -15.31 16.91 -0.06
C GLN A 301 -16.13 18.21 -0.13
N SER A 302 -15.80 19.18 0.72
CA SER A 302 -16.37 20.53 0.64
C SER A 302 -15.85 21.26 -0.60
N VAL A 303 -16.74 21.99 -1.28
CA VAL A 303 -16.50 22.79 -2.48
C VAL A 303 -17.37 24.04 -2.50
N THR A 304 -17.03 25.00 -3.36
CA THR A 304 -17.73 26.29 -3.49
C THR A 304 -18.45 26.37 -4.84
N PHE A 305 -19.77 26.36 -4.83
CA PHE A 305 -20.62 26.50 -6.01
C PHE A 305 -20.90 27.98 -6.31
N VAL A 306 -20.74 28.38 -7.58
CA VAL A 306 -20.99 29.75 -8.06
C VAL A 306 -22.23 29.75 -8.97
N ALA A 307 -23.33 30.36 -8.51
CA ALA A 307 -24.58 30.45 -9.27
C ALA A 307 -25.05 31.91 -9.34
N GLY A 308 -25.17 32.46 -10.56
CA GLY A 308 -25.58 33.87 -10.75
C GLY A 308 -24.65 34.91 -10.11
N GLY A 309 -23.39 34.55 -9.86
CA GLY A 309 -22.42 35.38 -9.13
C GLY A 309 -22.44 35.23 -7.61
N ALA A 310 -23.41 34.49 -7.04
CA ALA A 310 -23.42 34.14 -5.62
C ALA A 310 -22.62 32.86 -5.35
N GLU A 311 -21.83 32.87 -4.27
CA GLU A 311 -21.08 31.69 -3.80
C GLU A 311 -21.85 30.95 -2.71
N SER A 312 -21.85 29.62 -2.78
CA SER A 312 -22.50 28.74 -1.80
C SER A 312 -21.62 27.55 -1.49
N LYS A 313 -21.49 27.20 -0.21
CA LYS A 313 -20.69 26.05 0.23
C LYS A 313 -21.53 24.77 0.13
N MET A 314 -21.00 23.77 -0.57
CA MET A 314 -21.63 22.48 -0.80
C MET A 314 -20.63 21.35 -0.53
N TYR A 315 -21.11 20.11 -0.49
CA TYR A 315 -20.26 18.91 -0.42
C TYR A 315 -20.49 18.01 -1.63
N VAL A 316 -19.44 17.35 -2.11
CA VAL A 316 -19.49 16.43 -3.26
C VAL A 316 -18.76 15.12 -2.98
N GLU A 317 -19.22 14.04 -3.61
CA GLU A 317 -18.57 12.73 -3.62
C GLU A 317 -18.66 12.08 -5.01
N ALA A 318 -17.75 11.14 -5.29
CA ALA A 318 -17.76 10.38 -6.54
C ALA A 318 -18.91 9.35 -6.59
N ASN A 319 -19.64 9.30 -7.71
CA ASN A 319 -20.71 8.33 -7.94
C ASN A 319 -20.51 7.57 -9.28
N PRO A 320 -19.50 6.67 -9.36
CA PRO A 320 -19.19 5.89 -10.55
C PRO A 320 -20.38 5.12 -11.09
N GLN A 321 -21.17 4.49 -10.22
CA GLN A 321 -22.34 3.68 -10.55
C GLN A 321 -23.33 4.38 -11.50
N PHE A 322 -23.54 5.70 -11.33
CA PHE A 322 -24.44 6.49 -12.17
C PHE A 322 -23.69 7.44 -13.12
N LYS A 323 -22.35 7.37 -13.14
CA LYS A 323 -21.45 8.23 -13.91
C LYS A 323 -21.64 9.73 -13.62
N THR A 324 -21.82 10.08 -12.35
CA THR A 324 -21.98 11.46 -11.87
C THR A 324 -21.13 11.73 -10.62
N VAL A 325 -21.28 12.92 -10.03
CA VAL A 325 -21.06 13.13 -8.60
C VAL A 325 -22.41 13.18 -7.87
N ASN A 326 -22.41 12.98 -6.56
CA ASN A 326 -23.53 13.40 -5.71
C ASN A 326 -23.19 14.77 -5.10
N VAL A 327 -24.19 15.61 -4.87
CA VAL A 327 -24.05 16.95 -4.26
C VAL A 327 -24.92 17.00 -3.01
N TYR A 328 -24.42 17.64 -1.95
CA TYR A 328 -25.10 17.81 -0.67
C TYR A 328 -25.00 19.25 -0.20
N ASP A 329 -26.01 19.70 0.54
CA ASP A 329 -26.01 21.01 1.20
C ASP A 329 -25.14 21.04 2.46
N THR A 330 -25.13 22.18 3.16
CA THR A 330 -24.40 22.34 4.43
C THR A 330 -24.94 21.48 5.58
N ASN A 331 -26.14 20.92 5.44
CA ASN A 331 -26.79 20.01 6.39
C ASN A 331 -26.62 18.53 5.99
N LEU A 332 -25.74 18.26 5.02
CA LEU A 332 -25.46 16.95 4.43
C LEU A 332 -26.71 16.29 3.81
N GLN A 333 -27.71 17.08 3.41
CA GLN A 333 -28.89 16.61 2.68
C GLN A 333 -28.59 16.56 1.18
N ARG A 334 -28.95 15.44 0.53
CA ARG A 334 -28.63 15.19 -0.87
C ARG A 334 -29.49 16.05 -1.80
N ILE A 335 -28.85 16.84 -2.65
CA ILE A 335 -29.52 17.68 -3.64
C ILE A 335 -29.80 16.84 -4.90
N ASN A 336 -31.08 16.54 -5.18
CA ASN A 336 -31.45 15.82 -6.38
C ASN A 336 -31.74 16.78 -7.56
N ASN A 337 -30.95 16.69 -8.63
CA ASN A 337 -31.18 17.43 -9.89
C ASN A 337 -32.48 17.05 -10.66
N ARG A 338 -33.35 16.20 -10.08
CA ARG A 338 -34.68 15.89 -10.63
C ARG A 338 -35.77 16.76 -10.01
N GLU A 339 -35.78 16.90 -8.69
CA GLU A 339 -36.75 17.72 -7.95
C GLU A 339 -36.64 19.20 -8.40
N SER A 340 -35.43 19.73 -8.51
CA SER A 340 -35.19 21.10 -9.03
C SER A 340 -35.53 21.31 -10.52
N LYS A 341 -35.83 20.25 -11.29
CA LYS A 341 -36.42 20.36 -12.64
C LYS A 341 -37.94 20.25 -12.63
N GLU A 342 -38.51 19.56 -11.66
CA GLU A 342 -39.97 19.43 -11.49
C GLU A 342 -40.54 20.68 -10.79
N GLU A 343 -39.83 21.24 -9.80
CA GLU A 343 -40.14 22.54 -9.20
C GLU A 343 -40.07 23.67 -10.23
N LYS A 344 -39.00 23.74 -11.04
CA LYS A 344 -38.89 24.73 -12.13
C LYS A 344 -39.95 24.58 -13.21
N LYS A 345 -40.49 23.38 -13.44
CA LYS A 345 -41.67 23.17 -14.29
C LYS A 345 -42.95 23.66 -13.62
N ALA A 346 -43.17 23.32 -12.35
CA ALA A 346 -44.33 23.77 -11.59
C ALA A 346 -44.37 25.30 -11.36
N GLU A 347 -43.22 25.97 -11.41
CA GLU A 347 -43.08 27.43 -11.31
C GLU A 347 -43.32 28.10 -12.67
N SER A 348 -42.76 27.57 -13.77
CA SER A 348 -43.01 28.08 -15.13
C SER A 348 -44.43 27.80 -15.65
N GLU A 349 -45.13 26.79 -15.14
CA GLU A 349 -46.57 26.58 -15.37
C GLU A 349 -47.47 27.56 -14.57
N LYS A 350 -46.95 28.24 -13.54
CA LYS A 350 -47.69 29.29 -12.81
C LYS A 350 -47.53 30.67 -13.46
N GLU A 351 -46.37 30.97 -14.03
CA GLU A 351 -46.17 32.23 -14.76
C GLU A 351 -46.94 32.29 -16.09
N SER A 352 -47.15 31.15 -16.77
CA SER A 352 -47.88 31.11 -18.05
C SER A 352 -49.38 31.40 -17.91
N VAL A 353 -50.01 30.99 -16.80
CA VAL A 353 -51.45 31.28 -16.52
C VAL A 353 -51.66 32.76 -16.14
N SER A 354 -50.61 33.47 -15.74
CA SER A 354 -50.71 34.84 -15.20
C SER A 354 -50.68 35.95 -16.26
N LYS A 355 -50.59 35.61 -17.56
CA LYS A 355 -50.37 36.60 -18.65
C LYS A 355 -51.54 36.78 -19.65
N ASP A 356 -52.56 35.93 -19.61
CA ASP A 356 -53.71 35.97 -20.54
C ASP A 356 -54.94 36.77 -20.01
N GLN A 357 -54.77 37.58 -18.95
CA GLN A 357 -55.86 38.43 -18.43
C GLN A 357 -55.51 39.93 -18.42
N LYS A 358 -55.55 40.57 -19.61
CA LYS A 358 -56.12 41.92 -19.84
C LYS A 358 -55.95 42.40 -21.30
N GLN A 359 -57.03 42.37 -22.10
CA GLN A 359 -57.59 43.58 -22.74
C GLN A 359 -58.90 43.31 -23.53
N ASN A 360 -60.03 43.64 -22.88
CA ASN A 360 -61.14 44.48 -23.38
C ASN A 360 -62.09 44.01 -24.53
N PRO A 361 -63.29 44.64 -24.67
CA PRO A 361 -64.54 43.87 -24.82
C PRO A 361 -65.36 44.08 -26.12
N ASP A 362 -66.46 43.31 -26.19
CA ASP A 362 -67.74 43.50 -26.90
C ASP A 362 -67.79 43.76 -28.42
N SER A 363 -68.28 42.74 -29.16
CA SER A 363 -69.56 42.88 -29.91
C SER A 363 -70.17 41.54 -30.37
N ASP A 364 -71.35 41.28 -29.80
CA ASP A 364 -72.57 40.52 -30.18
C ASP A 364 -72.68 39.43 -31.29
N GLU A 365 -73.72 38.59 -31.08
CA GLU A 365 -74.46 37.64 -31.95
C GLU A 365 -73.79 36.39 -32.58
N GLY A 366 -74.35 35.18 -32.30
CA GLY A 366 -74.31 34.03 -33.24
C GLY A 366 -74.13 32.59 -32.73
N ASP A 367 -75.07 32.02 -31.94
CA ASP A 367 -75.24 30.56 -31.70
C ASP A 367 -76.16 29.94 -32.82
N PRO A 368 -76.29 28.61 -33.07
CA PRO A 368 -75.65 27.41 -32.47
C PRO A 368 -74.97 26.40 -33.43
N GLY A 369 -74.10 25.52 -32.87
CA GLY A 369 -73.34 24.50 -33.64
C GLY A 369 -73.04 23.12 -33.00
N ARG A 370 -73.60 22.79 -31.83
CA ARG A 370 -73.82 21.44 -31.22
C ARG A 370 -73.05 20.20 -31.79
N LYS A 371 -72.17 19.56 -30.99
CA LYS A 371 -72.17 18.09 -30.68
C LYS A 371 -70.98 17.57 -29.82
N ASP A 372 -71.25 17.39 -28.52
CA ASP A 372 -71.18 16.13 -27.75
C ASP A 372 -70.07 15.05 -27.89
N ASN A 373 -69.66 14.56 -26.70
CA ASN A 373 -69.20 13.19 -26.36
C ASN A 373 -67.74 12.77 -26.73
N LYS A 374 -66.99 12.00 -25.91
CA LYS A 374 -67.27 11.40 -24.58
C LYS A 374 -66.00 11.05 -23.80
N VAL A 375 -66.00 11.30 -22.49
CA VAL A 375 -65.03 10.74 -21.53
C VAL A 375 -65.42 9.30 -21.13
N LYS A 376 -64.46 8.40 -20.92
CA LYS A 376 -64.66 7.19 -20.08
C LYS A 376 -63.49 6.94 -19.11
N LYS A 377 -63.84 6.55 -17.88
CA LYS A 377 -62.97 6.42 -16.70
C LYS A 377 -62.31 5.04 -16.56
N ARG A 378 -61.19 5.05 -15.81
CA ARG A 378 -60.55 3.98 -15.00
C ARG A 378 -61.44 2.79 -14.59
N LYS A 379 -60.81 1.61 -14.49
CA LYS A 379 -61.01 0.63 -13.40
C LYS A 379 -59.71 -0.15 -13.06
N THR A 380 -59.33 -0.12 -11.79
CA THR A 380 -58.69 -1.21 -11.00
C THR A 380 -59.81 -1.93 -10.20
N PRO A 381 -59.56 -2.94 -9.32
CA PRO A 381 -58.35 -3.72 -8.99
C PRO A 381 -58.43 -5.12 -9.65
N THR A 382 -57.83 -6.26 -9.23
CA THR A 382 -57.08 -6.73 -8.03
C THR A 382 -56.00 -7.75 -8.51
N LEU A 383 -55.24 -8.54 -7.73
CA LEU A 383 -55.23 -9.00 -6.32
C LEU A 383 -53.76 -9.15 -5.87
#